data_AF-A0A398AH36-F1
#
_entry.id   AF-A0A398AH36-F1
#
_cell.length_a   1.000
_cell.length_b   1.000
_cell.length_c   1.000
_cell.angle_alpha   90.00
_cell.angle_beta   90.00
_cell.angle_gamma   90.00
#
_symmetry.space_group_name_H-M   'P 1'
#
loop_
_entity.id
_entity.type
_entity.pdbx_description
1 polymer ?
#
loop_
_entity_poly.entity_id
_entity_poly.type
_entity_poly.pdbx_seq_one_letter_code
_entity_poly.pdbx_strand_id
1 'polypeptide(L)'
;MYSLPTSCMILFFIFYRFHQILCASSEKEIGRCDALFQCGDVTAGFPFSGRNRPEVCGHPLLRLHCINNITSLIISNQEFYVLKINKTSNTLTLARPDLLGSFCSSTFTKVTLPTEIFELSPTYKSVNVFYLCDPFLSYPSSSKCPEIGPISLSEKPEYNNTCRESFTVNLPTSFLPEEKELNMTHLESALREGFEVKVNIDENACQECLSSHAFCGFDQTFPSGVKCGPLYPQDAEDIRRRCSASFSCGDQKDLMYPFWIPGREDCGHPDFKLECNASFAELTISSVKFRILEMNYSSRVIRLSRSDYISNICPLNPVSAPFEENVIPFAPDTEMLTIYYDCRTELTQSVSTYVGEISCHDDVRSYYVTRNLSSPLLSGVRGLINDFKGICRRNVSIPASRPALDKLERTPTPDNLKKALEEGFDLAFNEDCSLCMVSGGACGYTQISSRFVCYCDGWVHTNICDHLF
;
A
#
# COMPACT_ATOMS: atom_id res chain seq x y z
N MET A 1 19.54 53.79 55.22
CA MET A 1 20.59 52.86 54.77
C MET A 1 19.94 51.52 54.47
N TYR A 2 19.71 51.20 53.21
CA TYR A 2 19.77 49.84 52.68
C TYR A 2 20.17 49.95 51.21
N SER A 3 21.41 49.60 50.95
CA SER A 3 22.03 49.45 49.64
C SER A 3 21.43 48.24 48.94
N LEU A 4 20.84 48.43 47.76
CA LEU A 4 20.55 47.31 46.87
C LEU A 4 21.87 46.80 46.25
N PRO A 5 22.08 45.47 46.17
CA PRO A 5 23.36 44.92 45.78
C PRO A 5 23.57 44.97 44.27
N THR A 6 24.75 45.43 43.87
CA THR A 6 25.37 45.39 42.53
C THR A 6 25.44 43.99 41.89
N SER A 7 24.95 42.95 42.58
CA SER A 7 24.88 41.56 42.10
C SER A 7 23.84 41.34 41.00
N CYS A 8 22.75 42.14 40.97
CA CYS A 8 21.71 41.97 39.95
C CYS A 8 22.10 42.49 38.56
N MET A 9 23.05 43.43 38.48
CA MET A 9 23.53 43.98 37.21
C MET A 9 24.57 43.09 36.50
N ILE A 10 25.27 42.21 37.23
CA ILE A 10 26.27 41.30 36.65
C ILE A 10 25.58 40.09 35.98
N LEU A 11 24.45 39.63 36.51
CA LEU A 11 23.67 38.54 35.92
C LEU A 11 23.06 38.90 34.55
N PHE A 12 22.68 40.17 34.32
CA PHE A 12 22.15 40.60 33.02
C PHE A 12 23.21 40.64 31.91
N PHE A 13 24.47 40.97 32.23
CA PHE A 13 25.55 40.95 31.24
C PHE A 13 26.02 39.53 30.87
N ILE A 14 25.92 38.58 31.80
CA ILE A 14 26.21 37.17 31.52
C ILE A 14 25.11 36.58 30.62
N PHE A 15 23.82 36.88 30.87
CA PHE A 15 22.72 36.44 30.00
C PHE A 15 22.76 37.06 28.59
N TYR A 16 23.21 38.31 28.45
CA TYR A 16 23.36 38.95 27.13
C TYR A 16 24.56 38.40 26.35
N ARG A 17 25.64 37.97 27.03
CA ARG A 17 26.76 37.26 26.39
C ARG A 17 26.42 35.81 26.02
N PHE A 18 25.58 35.11 26.79
CA PHE A 18 25.08 33.79 26.40
C PHE A 18 24.04 33.85 25.28
N HIS A 19 23.25 34.93 25.17
CA HIS A 19 22.38 35.17 24.01
C HIS A 19 23.14 35.54 22.72
N GLN A 20 24.38 36.02 22.83
CA GLN A 20 25.24 36.37 21.69
C GLN A 20 26.28 35.28 21.35
N ILE A 21 26.29 34.13 22.04
CA ILE A 21 27.18 32.99 21.76
C ILE A 21 26.41 31.76 21.22
N LEU A 22 25.07 31.76 21.21
CA LEU A 22 24.28 30.71 20.55
C LEU A 22 24.01 30.96 19.05
N CYS A 23 24.50 32.07 18.47
CA CYS A 23 24.52 32.29 17.03
C CYS A 23 25.95 32.24 16.49
N ALA A 24 26.61 31.10 16.60
CA ALA A 24 27.82 30.80 15.84
C ALA A 24 28.12 29.29 15.83
N SER A 25 27.26 28.52 15.17
CA SER A 25 27.69 27.36 14.39
C SER A 25 26.73 27.24 13.22
N SER A 26 27.09 27.90 12.14
CA SER A 26 26.62 27.54 10.82
C SER A 26 27.27 26.20 10.44
N GLU A 27 26.73 25.09 10.95
CA GLU A 27 26.66 23.92 10.10
C GLU A 27 25.36 24.06 9.32
N LYS A 28 25.54 24.56 8.11
CA LYS A 28 24.62 24.37 6.99
C LYS A 28 24.06 22.95 7.15
N GLU A 29 22.78 22.81 7.50
CA GLU A 29 22.06 21.52 7.41
C GLU A 29 21.98 21.18 5.92
N ILE A 30 23.10 20.72 5.39
CA ILE A 30 23.20 20.17 4.06
C ILE A 30 22.49 18.82 4.14
N GLY A 31 21.31 18.80 3.55
CA GLY A 31 20.81 17.65 2.79
C GLY A 31 20.53 16.37 3.56
N ARG A 32 19.27 16.11 3.91
CA ARG A 32 18.77 14.75 4.16
C ARG A 32 19.03 13.77 2.98
N CYS A 33 19.39 14.30 1.80
CA CYS A 33 19.87 13.56 0.63
C CYS A 33 21.40 13.36 0.57
N ASP A 34 22.17 13.71 1.60
CA ASP A 34 23.58 13.32 1.73
C ASP A 34 23.72 11.96 2.42
N ALA A 35 22.69 11.55 3.18
CA ALA A 35 22.62 10.23 3.78
C ALA A 35 22.68 9.13 2.71
N LEU A 36 23.53 8.13 2.93
CA LEU A 36 23.65 6.97 2.06
C LEU A 36 22.73 5.85 2.54
N PHE A 37 22.06 5.17 1.61
CA PHE A 37 21.47 3.87 1.88
C PHE A 37 22.57 2.89 2.26
N GLN A 38 22.35 2.08 3.31
CA GLN A 38 23.28 1.05 3.76
C GLN A 38 22.51 -0.22 4.15
N CYS A 39 22.86 -1.36 3.55
CA CYS A 39 22.30 -2.67 3.85
C CYS A 39 23.24 -3.78 3.36
N GLY A 40 23.72 -4.62 4.27
CA GLY A 40 24.76 -5.60 3.95
C GLY A 40 25.98 -4.91 3.34
N ASP A 41 26.45 -5.41 2.20
CA ASP A 41 27.61 -4.85 1.48
C ASP A 41 27.24 -3.72 0.50
N VAL A 42 25.97 -3.34 0.41
CA VAL A 42 25.50 -2.30 -0.51
C VAL A 42 25.43 -0.94 0.18
N THR A 43 26.14 0.04 -0.37
CA THR A 43 26.04 1.45 0.01
C THR A 43 25.73 2.32 -1.21
N ALA A 44 24.59 3.01 -1.19
CA ALA A 44 24.07 3.75 -2.34
C ALA A 44 23.72 5.21 -2.00
N GLY A 45 24.04 6.13 -2.91
CA GLY A 45 23.60 7.54 -2.86
C GLY A 45 22.58 7.80 -3.95
N PHE A 46 22.53 9.03 -4.47
CA PHE A 46 21.80 9.31 -5.71
C PHE A 46 22.26 8.35 -6.83
N PRO A 47 21.37 7.85 -7.71
CA PRO A 47 19.92 8.13 -7.79
C PRO A 47 19.03 7.20 -6.95
N PHE A 48 19.58 6.46 -6.00
CA PHE A 48 18.85 5.50 -5.17
C PHE A 48 18.19 6.17 -3.97
N SER A 49 17.13 5.55 -3.45
CA SER A 49 16.49 5.90 -2.17
C SER A 49 16.20 4.64 -1.36
N GLY A 50 15.89 4.78 -0.07
CA GLY A 50 15.56 3.67 0.82
C GLY A 50 16.19 3.78 2.22
N ARG A 51 15.60 3.08 3.19
CA ARG A 51 15.95 3.17 4.63
C ARG A 51 16.06 4.64 5.08
N ASN A 52 17.26 5.05 5.49
CA ASN A 52 17.57 6.37 6.04
C ASN A 52 17.70 7.44 4.94
N ARG A 53 17.74 7.04 3.67
CA ARG A 53 17.78 7.95 2.53
C ARG A 53 16.35 8.16 2.02
N PRO A 54 15.77 9.37 2.14
CA PRO A 54 14.36 9.59 1.81
C PRO A 54 14.00 9.29 0.35
N GLU A 55 12.75 8.90 0.11
CA GLU A 55 12.28 8.50 -1.23
C GLU A 55 12.43 9.58 -2.28
N VAL A 56 12.15 10.83 -1.91
CA VAL A 56 12.29 11.97 -2.82
C VAL A 56 13.74 12.10 -3.31
N CYS A 57 14.74 11.69 -2.53
CA CYS A 57 16.17 11.80 -2.88
C CYS A 57 16.65 10.80 -3.94
N GLY A 58 15.74 10.04 -4.54
CA GLY A 58 16.06 9.04 -5.55
C GLY A 58 14.93 8.85 -6.56
N HIS A 59 15.21 8.06 -7.58
CA HIS A 59 14.27 7.75 -8.64
C HIS A 59 13.22 6.72 -8.13
N PRO A 60 11.92 6.88 -8.43
CA PRO A 60 10.86 5.95 -7.98
C PRO A 60 11.13 4.46 -8.31
N LEU A 61 11.68 4.18 -9.50
CA LEU A 61 12.08 2.82 -9.92
C LEU A 61 13.41 2.32 -9.33
N LEU A 62 14.12 3.14 -8.55
CA LEU A 62 15.41 2.80 -7.91
C LEU A 62 15.32 2.82 -6.39
N ARG A 63 14.12 2.61 -5.85
CA ARG A 63 13.91 2.41 -4.42
C ARG A 63 14.52 1.07 -3.99
N LEU A 64 15.46 1.13 -3.06
CA LEU A 64 16.09 -0.01 -2.44
C LEU A 64 15.32 -0.44 -1.18
N HIS A 65 15.14 -1.74 -1.04
CA HIS A 65 14.60 -2.44 0.12
C HIS A 65 15.71 -3.21 0.82
N CYS A 66 15.53 -3.47 2.11
CA CYS A 66 16.49 -4.24 2.87
C CYS A 66 15.82 -5.13 3.89
N ILE A 67 15.98 -6.44 3.72
CA ILE A 67 15.41 -7.45 4.62
C ILE A 67 16.55 -8.40 4.98
N ASN A 68 16.78 -8.64 6.27
CA ASN A 68 17.84 -9.55 6.77
C ASN A 68 19.24 -9.29 6.16
N ASN A 69 19.63 -8.02 6.03
CA ASN A 69 20.87 -7.56 5.37
C ASN A 69 20.99 -7.86 3.87
N ILE A 70 19.91 -8.27 3.21
CA ILE A 70 19.85 -8.44 1.76
C ILE A 70 19.23 -7.18 1.15
N THR A 71 19.92 -6.57 0.20
CA THR A 71 19.39 -5.42 -0.56
C THR A 71 18.61 -5.92 -1.78
N SER A 72 17.39 -5.43 -1.96
CA SER A 72 16.58 -5.71 -3.14
C SER A 72 15.94 -4.46 -3.73
N LEU A 73 15.45 -4.55 -4.97
CA LEU A 73 14.61 -3.55 -5.61
C LEU A 73 13.57 -4.25 -6.49
N ILE A 74 12.47 -3.55 -6.81
CA ILE A 74 11.37 -4.10 -7.60
C ILE A 74 11.36 -3.42 -8.97
N ILE A 75 11.45 -4.19 -10.05
CA ILE A 75 11.33 -3.72 -11.43
C ILE A 75 10.21 -4.48 -12.11
N SER A 76 9.23 -3.78 -12.69
CA SER A 76 8.11 -4.40 -13.42
C SER A 76 7.40 -5.52 -12.62
N ASN A 77 7.17 -5.28 -11.33
CA ASN A 77 6.60 -6.23 -10.35
C ASN A 77 7.44 -7.49 -10.06
N GLN A 78 8.70 -7.54 -10.49
CA GLN A 78 9.66 -8.58 -10.13
C GLN A 78 10.65 -8.05 -9.11
N GLU A 79 10.87 -8.81 -8.03
CA GLU A 79 11.95 -8.54 -7.09
C GLU A 79 13.30 -8.98 -7.67
N PHE A 80 14.31 -8.13 -7.51
CA PHE A 80 15.71 -8.40 -7.82
C PHE A 80 16.57 -8.15 -6.59
N TYR A 81 17.49 -9.07 -6.31
CA TYR A 81 18.57 -8.81 -5.36
C TYR A 81 19.62 -7.93 -6.03
N VAL A 82 20.04 -6.89 -5.31
CA VAL A 82 21.11 -5.99 -5.73
C VAL A 82 22.42 -6.50 -5.16
N LEU A 83 23.20 -7.20 -5.99
CA LEU A 83 24.46 -7.81 -5.57
C LEU A 83 25.58 -6.78 -5.47
N LYS A 84 25.58 -5.78 -6.35
CA LYS A 84 26.62 -4.74 -6.41
C LYS A 84 26.10 -3.46 -7.05
N ILE A 85 26.60 -2.34 -6.56
CA ILE A 85 26.42 -1.01 -7.16
C ILE A 85 27.79 -0.42 -7.44
N ASN A 86 28.07 -0.09 -8.70
CA ASN A 86 29.27 0.63 -9.09
C ASN A 86 28.92 2.09 -9.40
N LYS A 87 29.29 2.98 -8.47
CA LYS A 87 29.00 4.42 -8.58
C LYS A 87 29.72 5.07 -9.76
N THR A 88 30.93 4.63 -10.10
CA THR A 88 31.74 5.27 -11.15
C THR A 88 31.20 4.98 -12.56
N SER A 89 30.66 3.78 -12.78
CA SER A 89 30.06 3.38 -14.06
C SER A 89 28.53 3.52 -14.09
N ASN A 90 27.93 3.88 -12.96
CA ASN A 90 26.49 3.85 -12.72
C ASN A 90 25.85 2.49 -13.10
N THR A 91 26.49 1.40 -12.70
CA THR A 91 26.02 0.03 -13.00
C THR A 91 25.52 -0.72 -11.75
N LEU A 92 24.54 -1.58 -11.97
CA LEU A 92 23.93 -2.48 -11.00
C LEU A 92 24.14 -3.92 -11.43
N THR A 93 24.58 -4.77 -10.51
CA THR A 93 24.52 -6.23 -10.70
C THR A 93 23.26 -6.75 -10.02
N LEU A 94 22.33 -7.29 -10.81
CA LEU A 94 21.03 -7.77 -10.37
C LEU A 94 20.94 -9.29 -10.51
N ALA A 95 20.34 -9.95 -9.53
CA ALA A 95 20.02 -11.37 -9.60
C ALA A 95 18.57 -11.62 -9.18
N ARG A 96 17.94 -12.59 -9.84
CA ARG A 96 16.56 -12.96 -9.56
C ARG A 96 16.51 -13.96 -8.41
N PRO A 97 15.85 -13.64 -7.28
CA PRO A 97 15.87 -14.48 -6.10
C PRO A 97 15.24 -15.87 -6.35
N ASP A 98 14.23 -15.93 -7.21
CA ASP A 98 13.55 -17.16 -7.61
C ASP A 98 14.37 -18.05 -8.57
N LEU A 99 15.46 -17.53 -9.14
CA LEU A 99 16.39 -18.27 -10.00
C LEU A 99 17.73 -18.60 -9.31
N LEU A 100 17.86 -18.33 -8.00
CA LEU A 100 19.09 -18.65 -7.26
C LEU A 100 19.18 -20.13 -6.85
N GLY A 101 18.05 -20.84 -6.86
CA GLY A 101 17.97 -22.25 -6.48
C GLY A 101 18.27 -23.22 -7.63
N SER A 102 17.71 -24.42 -7.50
CA SER A 102 17.62 -25.37 -8.61
C SER A 102 16.69 -24.81 -9.68
N PHE A 103 17.18 -24.72 -10.92
CA PHE A 103 16.43 -24.12 -12.03
C PHE A 103 15.11 -24.87 -12.30
N CYS A 104 15.13 -26.20 -12.18
CA CYS A 104 13.95 -27.04 -12.41
C CYS A 104 12.88 -26.94 -11.32
N SER A 105 13.15 -26.23 -10.22
CA SER A 105 12.20 -26.01 -9.12
C SER A 105 11.76 -24.54 -9.03
N SER A 106 12.24 -23.68 -9.93
CA SER A 106 11.95 -22.25 -9.95
C SER A 106 10.58 -21.93 -10.58
N THR A 107 10.03 -20.79 -10.19
CA THR A 107 8.87 -20.19 -10.87
C THR A 107 9.33 -19.27 -12.00
N PHE A 108 8.84 -19.51 -13.22
CA PHE A 108 9.21 -18.71 -14.38
C PHE A 108 8.22 -17.55 -14.58
N THR A 109 8.73 -16.32 -14.44
CA THR A 109 7.97 -15.10 -14.68
C THR A 109 8.60 -14.32 -15.82
N LYS A 110 7.78 -13.79 -16.72
CA LYS A 110 8.24 -12.92 -17.81
C LYS A 110 8.43 -11.51 -17.28
N VAL A 111 9.64 -10.98 -17.45
CA VAL A 111 10.01 -9.65 -16.95
C VAL A 111 10.69 -8.89 -18.07
N THR A 112 10.33 -7.61 -18.23
CA THR A 112 10.97 -6.70 -19.17
C THR A 112 11.50 -5.51 -18.38
N LEU A 113 12.77 -5.18 -18.61
CA LEU A 113 13.41 -4.01 -18.00
C LEU A 113 12.96 -2.75 -18.73
N PRO A 114 12.49 -1.70 -18.01
CA PRO A 114 12.19 -0.41 -18.61
C PRO A 114 13.45 0.20 -19.25
N THR A 115 13.47 0.28 -20.58
CA THR A 115 14.63 0.74 -21.36
C THR A 115 14.94 2.22 -21.18
N GLU A 116 14.00 2.98 -20.62
CA GLU A 116 14.18 4.40 -20.30
C GLU A 116 15.24 4.60 -19.21
N ILE A 117 15.41 3.62 -18.32
CA ILE A 117 16.31 3.71 -17.15
C ILE A 117 17.36 2.61 -17.15
N PHE A 118 17.02 1.40 -17.60
CA PHE A 118 17.95 0.28 -17.54
C PHE A 118 18.43 -0.08 -18.94
N GLU A 119 19.75 0.01 -19.12
CA GLU A 119 20.44 -0.47 -20.31
C GLU A 119 21.23 -1.73 -19.95
N LEU A 120 20.98 -2.84 -20.63
CA LEU A 120 21.73 -4.07 -20.40
C LEU A 120 23.21 -3.86 -20.79
N SER A 121 24.13 -4.22 -19.90
CA SER A 121 25.57 -4.09 -20.17
C SER A 121 25.97 -4.93 -21.40
N PRO A 122 26.83 -4.42 -22.30
CA PRO A 122 27.19 -5.11 -23.55
C PRO A 122 27.94 -6.44 -23.35
N THR A 123 28.41 -6.71 -22.13
CA THR A 123 28.99 -8.00 -21.73
C THR A 123 27.94 -9.07 -21.44
N TYR A 124 26.66 -8.70 -21.45
CA TYR A 124 25.51 -9.59 -21.26
C TYR A 124 24.60 -9.57 -22.49
N LYS A 125 23.84 -10.64 -22.65
CA LYS A 125 22.83 -10.81 -23.70
C LYS A 125 21.57 -11.44 -23.13
N SER A 126 20.45 -11.09 -23.73
CA SER A 126 19.16 -11.69 -23.42
C SER A 126 18.99 -13.00 -24.20
N VAL A 127 18.72 -14.09 -23.48
CA VAL A 127 18.52 -15.44 -24.02
C VAL A 127 17.12 -15.92 -23.66
N ASN A 128 16.41 -16.52 -24.61
CA ASN A 128 15.09 -17.08 -24.35
C ASN A 128 15.23 -18.49 -23.79
N VAL A 129 14.50 -18.75 -22.71
CA VAL A 129 14.30 -20.07 -22.16
C VAL A 129 12.91 -20.55 -22.57
N PHE A 130 12.88 -21.66 -23.29
CA PHE A 130 11.66 -22.34 -23.71
C PHE A 130 11.43 -23.54 -22.79
N TYR A 131 10.19 -23.69 -22.31
CA TYR A 131 9.81 -24.76 -21.41
C TYR A 131 8.41 -25.29 -21.75
N LEU A 132 8.07 -26.46 -21.18
CA LEU A 132 6.90 -27.25 -21.61
C LEU A 132 6.97 -27.56 -23.12
N CYS A 133 8.15 -27.99 -23.58
CA CYS A 133 8.41 -28.35 -24.97
C CYS A 133 7.91 -29.77 -25.30
N ASP A 134 7.57 -30.01 -26.57
CA ASP A 134 7.18 -31.34 -27.06
C ASP A 134 8.30 -32.36 -26.78
N PRO A 135 8.06 -33.42 -25.98
CA PRO A 135 9.07 -34.39 -25.58
C PRO A 135 9.56 -35.30 -26.71
N PHE A 136 8.88 -35.31 -27.86
CA PHE A 136 9.27 -36.15 -29.01
C PHE A 136 10.22 -35.44 -29.99
N LEU A 137 10.48 -34.15 -29.78
CA LEU A 137 11.40 -33.35 -30.61
C LEU A 137 12.76 -33.18 -29.93
N SER A 138 13.80 -32.99 -30.73
CA SER A 138 15.14 -32.67 -30.28
C SER A 138 15.39 -31.17 -30.43
N TYR A 139 15.81 -30.53 -29.34
CA TYR A 139 16.14 -29.11 -29.30
C TYR A 139 17.64 -28.95 -29.00
N PRO A 140 18.35 -28.05 -29.71
CA PRO A 140 19.69 -27.63 -29.32
C PRO A 140 19.71 -27.07 -27.90
N SER A 141 20.85 -27.19 -27.21
CA SER A 141 21.07 -26.66 -25.85
C SER A 141 19.87 -26.91 -24.93
N SER A 142 19.53 -28.19 -24.82
CA SER A 142 18.40 -28.65 -24.03
C SER A 142 18.83 -29.53 -22.86
N SER A 143 17.95 -29.57 -21.86
CA SER A 143 18.04 -30.44 -20.70
C SER A 143 16.63 -30.86 -20.28
N LYS A 144 16.52 -31.89 -19.43
CA LYS A 144 15.23 -32.39 -18.94
C LYS A 144 15.05 -32.06 -17.47
N CYS A 145 13.98 -31.33 -17.17
CA CYS A 145 13.52 -31.12 -15.80
C CYS A 145 12.49 -32.20 -15.41
N PRO A 146 12.47 -32.70 -14.15
CA PRO A 146 11.59 -33.80 -13.74
C PRO A 146 10.09 -33.55 -13.95
N GLU A 147 9.60 -32.35 -13.63
CA GLU A 147 8.16 -32.01 -13.71
C GLU A 147 7.80 -31.14 -14.91
N ILE A 148 8.76 -30.35 -15.43
CA ILE A 148 8.55 -29.42 -16.54
C ILE A 148 8.77 -30.10 -17.90
N GLY A 149 9.55 -31.18 -17.94
CA GLY A 149 9.96 -31.83 -19.18
C GLY A 149 11.17 -31.16 -19.84
N PRO A 150 11.33 -31.28 -21.17
CA PRO A 150 12.45 -30.69 -21.89
C PRO A 150 12.39 -29.15 -21.83
N ILE A 151 13.55 -28.56 -21.56
CA ILE A 151 13.79 -27.12 -21.65
C ILE A 151 14.89 -26.86 -22.68
N SER A 152 14.88 -25.69 -23.31
CA SER A 152 15.91 -25.29 -24.29
C SER A 152 16.21 -23.80 -24.18
N LEU A 153 17.48 -23.44 -24.37
CA LEU A 153 17.93 -22.05 -24.47
C LEU A 153 18.20 -21.68 -25.93
N SER A 154 17.66 -20.55 -26.37
CA SER A 154 17.97 -20.00 -27.69
C SER A 154 17.90 -18.48 -27.71
N GLU A 155 18.82 -17.86 -28.45
CA GLU A 155 18.79 -16.42 -28.72
C GLU A 155 17.71 -16.06 -29.74
N LYS A 156 17.30 -17.02 -30.56
CA LYS A 156 16.30 -16.79 -31.61
C LYS A 156 14.92 -17.22 -31.13
N PRO A 157 13.85 -16.54 -31.55
CA PRO A 157 12.47 -16.88 -31.19
C PRO A 157 11.94 -18.07 -32.01
N GLU A 158 12.67 -19.18 -32.06
CA GLU A 158 12.48 -20.26 -33.05
C GLU A 158 11.47 -21.35 -32.62
N TYR A 159 10.99 -21.37 -31.37
CA TYR A 159 10.22 -22.50 -30.81
C TYR A 159 8.81 -22.20 -30.32
N ASN A 160 8.22 -21.06 -30.71
CA ASN A 160 6.88 -20.65 -30.24
C ASN A 160 5.74 -21.64 -30.57
N ASN A 161 5.95 -22.56 -31.53
CA ASN A 161 4.96 -23.56 -31.94
C ASN A 161 5.19 -24.96 -31.34
N THR A 162 6.36 -25.20 -30.73
CA THR A 162 6.78 -26.52 -30.21
C THR A 162 6.98 -26.51 -28.69
N CYS A 163 7.17 -25.32 -28.11
CA CYS A 163 7.19 -25.09 -26.68
C CYS A 163 6.05 -24.16 -26.29
N ARG A 164 5.33 -24.51 -25.22
CA ARG A 164 4.11 -23.79 -24.82
C ARG A 164 4.39 -22.43 -24.20
N GLU A 165 5.49 -22.31 -23.47
CA GLU A 165 5.81 -21.12 -22.70
C GLU A 165 7.28 -20.72 -22.89
N SER A 166 7.56 -19.43 -22.72
CA SER A 166 8.94 -18.90 -22.76
C SER A 166 9.10 -17.64 -21.93
N PHE A 167 10.33 -17.42 -21.47
CA PHE A 167 10.74 -16.19 -20.81
C PHE A 167 12.20 -15.87 -21.15
N THR A 168 12.64 -14.67 -20.82
CA THR A 168 14.00 -14.21 -21.14
C THR A 168 14.83 -14.13 -19.86
N VAL A 169 16.06 -14.63 -19.93
CA VAL A 169 17.10 -14.44 -18.91
C VAL A 169 18.26 -13.64 -19.50
N ASN A 170 19.00 -12.95 -18.66
CA ASN A 170 20.21 -12.24 -19.08
C ASN A 170 21.42 -13.06 -18.64
N LEU A 171 22.26 -13.43 -19.60
CA LEU A 171 23.46 -14.25 -19.39
C LEU A 171 24.69 -13.55 -19.96
N PRO A 172 25.90 -13.84 -19.45
CA PRO A 172 27.13 -13.32 -20.05
C PRO A 172 27.20 -13.67 -21.54
N THR A 173 27.78 -12.79 -22.36
CA THR A 173 27.97 -13.05 -23.80
C THR A 173 28.88 -14.26 -24.05
N SER A 174 29.76 -14.58 -23.09
CA SER A 174 30.58 -15.79 -23.06
C SER A 174 29.79 -17.08 -22.83
N PHE A 175 28.56 -17.00 -22.32
CA PHE A 175 27.66 -18.15 -22.22
C PHE A 175 27.18 -18.50 -23.62
N LEU A 176 27.52 -19.70 -24.10
CA LEU A 176 27.18 -20.16 -25.45
C LEU A 176 25.95 -21.09 -25.39
N PRO A 177 24.74 -20.59 -25.69
CA PRO A 177 23.53 -21.41 -25.68
C PRO A 177 23.42 -22.31 -26.92
N GLU A 178 24.45 -22.48 -27.74
CA GLU A 178 24.42 -23.29 -28.98
C GLU A 178 25.15 -24.63 -28.86
N GLU A 179 25.52 -25.05 -27.64
CA GLU A 179 26.08 -26.38 -27.40
C GLU A 179 25.00 -27.48 -27.55
N LYS A 180 25.42 -28.74 -27.79
CA LYS A 180 24.48 -29.86 -28.00
C LYS A 180 23.65 -30.18 -26.76
N GLU A 181 24.20 -30.01 -25.56
CA GLU A 181 23.52 -30.26 -24.29
C GLU A 181 23.66 -29.05 -23.38
N LEU A 182 22.57 -28.68 -22.70
CA LEU A 182 22.59 -27.59 -21.73
C LEU A 182 23.18 -28.06 -20.40
N ASN A 183 24.31 -27.50 -20.00
CA ASN A 183 24.86 -27.71 -18.67
C ASN A 183 24.07 -26.91 -17.62
N MET A 184 23.18 -27.60 -16.90
CA MET A 184 22.32 -26.98 -15.89
C MET A 184 23.10 -26.31 -14.76
N THR A 185 24.17 -26.95 -14.28
CA THR A 185 25.01 -26.39 -13.21
C THR A 185 25.67 -25.08 -13.65
N HIS A 186 26.09 -25.01 -14.91
CA HIS A 186 26.67 -23.78 -15.48
C HIS A 186 25.61 -22.68 -15.62
N LEU A 187 24.39 -23.01 -16.06
CA LEU A 187 23.27 -22.07 -16.12
C LEU A 187 22.91 -21.52 -14.73
N GLU A 188 22.74 -22.40 -13.74
CA GLU A 188 22.45 -22.01 -12.35
C GLU A 188 23.56 -21.17 -11.73
N SER A 189 24.82 -21.43 -12.07
CA SER A 189 25.95 -20.60 -11.65
C SER A 189 25.86 -19.20 -12.26
N ALA A 190 25.64 -19.11 -13.57
CA ALA A 190 25.53 -17.83 -14.28
C ALA A 190 24.34 -16.99 -13.78
N LEU A 191 23.19 -17.61 -13.50
CA LEU A 191 22.02 -16.92 -12.96
C LEU A 191 22.25 -16.39 -11.54
N ARG A 192 23.05 -17.12 -10.73
CA ARG A 192 23.41 -16.73 -9.35
C ARG A 192 24.38 -15.57 -9.31
N GLU A 193 25.32 -15.51 -10.24
CA GLU A 193 26.21 -14.36 -10.42
C GLU A 193 25.45 -13.10 -10.87
N GLY A 194 24.30 -13.30 -11.52
CA GLY A 194 23.41 -12.22 -11.96
C GLY A 194 23.89 -11.57 -13.26
N PHE A 195 23.29 -10.42 -13.57
CA PHE A 195 23.60 -9.65 -14.77
C PHE A 195 23.77 -8.17 -14.46
N GLU A 196 24.59 -7.49 -15.25
CA GLU A 196 24.86 -6.07 -15.09
C GLU A 196 23.96 -5.21 -15.98
N VAL A 197 23.37 -4.18 -15.39
CA VAL A 197 22.67 -3.11 -16.11
C VAL A 197 23.29 -1.76 -15.78
N LYS A 198 23.33 -0.87 -16.75
CA LYS A 198 23.65 0.54 -16.56
C LYS A 198 22.36 1.31 -16.28
N VAL A 199 22.42 2.19 -15.28
CA VAL A 199 21.33 3.11 -14.96
C VAL A 199 21.52 4.37 -15.79
N ASN A 200 20.53 4.69 -16.61
CA ASN A 200 20.50 5.86 -17.47
C ASN A 200 19.76 7.00 -16.78
N ILE A 201 20.50 7.79 -16.00
CA ILE A 201 20.00 8.97 -15.31
C ILE A 201 20.93 10.15 -15.60
N ASP A 202 20.35 11.32 -15.87
CA ASP A 202 21.10 12.56 -16.07
C ASP A 202 21.65 13.08 -14.74
N GLU A 203 22.82 12.59 -14.35
CA GLU A 203 23.53 13.05 -13.15
C GLU A 203 23.90 14.54 -13.23
N ASN A 204 24.16 15.07 -14.43
CA ASN A 204 24.54 16.48 -14.62
C ASN A 204 23.36 17.39 -14.30
N ALA A 205 22.15 17.04 -14.76
CA ALA A 205 20.94 17.78 -14.41
C ALA A 205 20.74 17.84 -12.88
N CYS A 206 21.07 16.76 -12.16
CA CYS A 206 21.02 16.73 -10.71
C CYS A 206 22.13 17.55 -10.03
N GLN A 207 23.35 17.54 -10.57
CA GLN A 207 24.45 18.38 -10.06
C GLN A 207 24.16 19.87 -10.26
N GLU A 208 23.65 20.26 -11.43
CA GLU A 208 23.18 21.62 -11.71
C GLU A 208 22.04 22.01 -10.74
N CYS A 209 21.13 21.08 -10.49
CA CYS A 209 20.06 21.23 -9.51
C CYS A 209 20.60 21.52 -8.11
N LEU A 210 21.55 20.71 -7.61
CA LEU A 210 22.15 20.89 -6.28
C LEU A 210 23.05 22.14 -6.17
N SER A 211 23.52 22.68 -7.30
CA SER A 211 24.30 23.92 -7.32
C SER A 211 23.44 25.18 -7.08
N SER A 212 22.15 25.12 -7.38
CA SER A 212 21.20 26.24 -7.36
C SER A 212 20.02 26.04 -6.41
N HIS A 213 19.73 24.79 -6.06
CA HIS A 213 18.64 24.34 -5.21
C HIS A 213 19.17 23.33 -4.20
N ALA A 214 18.36 23.03 -3.19
CA ALA A 214 18.78 22.19 -2.07
C ALA A 214 18.46 20.69 -2.27
N PHE A 215 17.61 20.37 -3.25
CA PHE A 215 17.13 19.02 -3.53
C PHE A 215 17.01 18.74 -5.03
N CYS A 216 17.25 17.48 -5.40
CA CYS A 216 17.10 16.91 -6.73
C CYS A 216 16.36 15.56 -6.64
N GLY A 217 15.26 15.40 -7.38
CA GLY A 217 14.49 14.15 -7.47
C GLY A 217 13.79 13.99 -8.82
N PHE A 218 12.81 13.08 -8.91
CA PHE A 218 12.13 12.72 -10.17
C PHE A 218 10.60 12.73 -10.03
N ASP A 219 9.90 13.09 -11.11
CA ASP A 219 8.43 12.99 -11.22
C ASP A 219 8.03 11.66 -11.87
N GLN A 220 6.95 11.03 -11.42
CA GLN A 220 6.43 9.80 -12.01
C GLN A 220 5.90 9.98 -13.44
N THR A 221 5.51 11.20 -13.80
CA THR A 221 5.00 11.53 -15.15
C THR A 221 6.12 11.71 -16.18
N PHE A 222 7.34 12.02 -15.72
CA PHE A 222 8.54 12.19 -16.56
C PHE A 222 9.74 11.54 -15.88
N PRO A 223 9.94 10.20 -16.01
CA PRO A 223 11.03 9.49 -15.36
C PRO A 223 12.43 9.99 -15.75
N SER A 224 12.55 10.71 -16.87
CA SER A 224 13.80 11.32 -17.33
C SER A 224 14.00 12.78 -16.88
N GLY A 225 12.99 13.42 -16.27
CA GLY A 225 13.02 14.84 -15.89
C GLY A 225 13.39 15.04 -14.42
N VAL A 226 14.55 15.65 -14.15
CA VAL A 226 14.94 16.05 -12.80
C VAL A 226 14.06 17.20 -12.30
N LYS A 227 13.46 17.05 -11.13
CA LYS A 227 12.74 18.10 -10.41
C LYS A 227 13.64 18.72 -9.35
N CYS A 228 13.82 20.03 -9.46
CA CYS A 228 14.55 20.84 -8.50
C CYS A 228 13.63 21.54 -7.52
N GLY A 229 14.04 21.60 -6.26
CA GLY A 229 13.29 22.31 -5.23
C GLY A 229 14.12 22.60 -3.98
N PRO A 230 13.61 23.44 -3.06
CA PRO A 230 14.20 23.58 -1.73
C PRO A 230 14.12 22.26 -0.93
N LEU A 231 15.09 22.02 -0.02
CA LEU A 231 15.12 20.89 0.95
C LEU A 231 13.89 20.84 1.85
N TYR A 232 13.22 21.98 1.95
CA TYR A 232 11.94 22.17 2.60
C TYR A 232 10.90 22.31 1.50
N PRO A 233 9.99 21.34 1.33
CA PRO A 233 8.72 21.70 0.75
C PRO A 233 8.13 22.70 1.76
N GLN A 234 8.07 24.00 1.43
CA GLN A 234 7.24 24.91 2.24
C GLN A 234 5.81 24.33 2.38
N ASP A 235 5.41 23.53 1.40
CA ASP A 235 4.20 22.72 1.43
C ASP A 235 4.17 21.66 2.54
N ALA A 236 5.27 21.04 2.98
CA ALA A 236 5.20 19.91 3.92
C ALA A 236 4.83 20.37 5.34
N GLU A 237 5.37 21.49 5.80
CA GLU A 237 4.98 22.06 7.08
C GLU A 237 3.55 22.65 7.03
N ASP A 238 3.19 23.29 5.91
CA ASP A 238 1.83 23.77 5.70
C ASP A 238 0.80 22.63 5.58
N ILE A 239 1.15 21.54 4.91
CA ILE A 239 0.34 20.31 4.82
C ILE A 239 0.27 19.67 6.20
N ARG A 240 1.39 19.53 6.93
CA ARG A 240 1.38 19.00 8.29
C ARG A 240 0.43 19.80 9.18
N ARG A 241 0.53 21.14 9.17
CA ARG A 241 -0.34 22.03 9.94
C ARG A 241 -1.80 21.90 9.51
N ARG A 242 -2.06 21.71 8.22
CA ARG A 242 -3.41 21.50 7.68
C ARG A 242 -3.99 20.15 8.12
N CYS A 243 -3.21 19.08 8.02
CA CYS A 243 -3.64 17.72 8.33
C CYS A 243 -3.67 17.41 9.83
N SER A 244 -2.89 18.13 10.64
CA SER A 244 -2.96 18.06 12.11
C SER A 244 -4.19 18.79 12.66
N ALA A 245 -4.67 19.82 11.96
CA ALA A 245 -5.88 20.53 12.35
C ALA A 245 -7.11 19.69 12.02
N SER A 246 -7.96 19.45 13.02
CA SER A 246 -9.27 18.85 12.78
C SER A 246 -10.16 19.76 11.93
N PHE A 247 -11.23 19.19 11.35
CA PHE A 247 -12.21 19.95 10.58
C PHE A 247 -13.64 19.50 10.88
N SER A 248 -14.62 20.24 10.37
CA SER A 248 -16.04 19.94 10.53
C SER A 248 -16.70 19.70 9.18
N CYS A 249 -17.70 18.84 9.16
CA CYS A 249 -18.48 18.49 7.97
C CYS A 249 -19.89 18.12 8.44
N GLY A 250 -20.90 18.88 8.00
CA GLY A 250 -22.29 18.69 8.45
C GLY A 250 -22.42 18.78 9.98
N ASP A 251 -23.00 17.74 10.57
CA ASP A 251 -23.19 17.57 12.02
C ASP A 251 -21.95 17.06 12.75
N GLN A 252 -20.91 16.63 12.02
CA GLN A 252 -19.69 16.08 12.59
C GLN A 252 -18.62 17.15 12.82
N LYS A 253 -17.93 17.03 13.95
CA LYS A 253 -16.80 17.87 14.36
C LYS A 253 -15.57 17.02 14.60
N ASP A 254 -14.43 17.68 14.69
CA ASP A 254 -13.14 17.06 15.00
C ASP A 254 -12.76 15.90 14.07
N LEU A 255 -13.17 16.00 12.79
CA LEU A 255 -12.82 15.05 11.75
C LEU A 255 -11.33 15.18 11.39
N MET A 256 -10.70 14.04 11.12
CA MET A 256 -9.29 13.89 10.78
C MET A 256 -9.12 12.71 9.81
N TYR A 257 -7.86 12.37 9.47
CA TYR A 257 -7.52 11.17 8.71
C TYR A 257 -8.32 9.93 9.21
N PRO A 258 -8.92 9.13 8.31
CA PRO A 258 -8.75 9.11 6.85
C PRO A 258 -9.56 10.15 6.08
N PHE A 259 -10.48 10.84 6.75
CA PHE A 259 -11.50 11.64 6.09
C PHE A 259 -10.93 12.98 5.64
N TRP A 260 -11.43 13.47 4.51
CA TRP A 260 -10.98 14.75 3.97
C TRP A 260 -12.06 15.44 3.14
N ILE A 261 -11.88 16.73 2.91
CA ILE A 261 -12.74 17.61 2.09
C ILE A 261 -11.87 18.38 1.09
N PRO A 262 -12.44 18.97 0.02
CA PRO A 262 -11.65 19.75 -0.94
C PRO A 262 -10.72 20.78 -0.27
N GLY A 263 -9.46 20.81 -0.70
CA GLY A 263 -8.36 21.56 -0.08
C GLY A 263 -7.57 20.80 0.98
N ARG A 264 -7.98 19.57 1.33
CA ARG A 264 -7.32 18.64 2.27
C ARG A 264 -7.04 17.29 1.63
N GLU A 265 -6.87 17.23 0.32
CA GLU A 265 -6.61 16.01 -0.46
C GLU A 265 -5.42 15.21 0.08
N ASP A 266 -4.35 15.90 0.50
CA ASP A 266 -3.16 15.29 1.07
C ASP A 266 -3.39 14.67 2.46
N CYS A 267 -4.49 14.99 3.13
CA CYS A 267 -4.76 14.60 4.51
C CYS A 267 -5.58 13.31 4.65
N GLY A 268 -5.95 12.64 3.55
CA GLY A 268 -6.83 11.50 3.61
C GLY A 268 -6.85 10.63 2.36
N HIS A 269 -7.25 9.37 2.53
CA HIS A 269 -7.30 8.42 1.42
C HIS A 269 -8.39 8.81 0.41
N PRO A 270 -8.18 8.70 -0.92
CA PRO A 270 -9.12 9.15 -1.94
C PRO A 270 -10.57 8.66 -1.75
N ASP A 271 -10.76 7.39 -1.34
CA ASP A 271 -12.08 6.79 -1.08
C ASP A 271 -12.83 7.38 0.12
N PHE A 272 -12.15 8.12 0.99
CA PHE A 272 -12.70 8.71 2.22
C PHE A 272 -13.01 10.21 2.07
N LYS A 273 -13.16 10.68 0.83
CA LYS A 273 -13.63 12.02 0.53
C LYS A 273 -15.05 12.22 1.06
N LEU A 274 -15.25 13.29 1.84
CA LEU A 274 -16.56 13.64 2.37
C LEU A 274 -17.33 14.59 1.45
N GLU A 275 -18.62 14.30 1.32
CA GLU A 275 -19.66 15.18 0.82
C GLU A 275 -20.37 15.84 2.01
N CYS A 276 -20.08 17.11 2.25
CA CYS A 276 -20.68 17.86 3.34
C CYS A 276 -21.95 18.57 2.88
N ASN A 277 -23.07 18.30 3.55
CA ASN A 277 -24.25 19.15 3.50
C ASN A 277 -24.53 19.74 4.90
N ALA A 278 -25.56 20.58 5.05
CA ALA A 278 -25.85 21.24 6.33
C ALA A 278 -26.27 20.28 7.47
N SER A 279 -26.59 19.03 7.14
CA SER A 279 -27.18 18.06 8.06
C SER A 279 -26.26 16.89 8.38
N PHE A 280 -25.48 16.40 7.41
CA PHE A 280 -24.76 15.14 7.52
C PHE A 280 -23.39 15.18 6.83
N ALA A 281 -22.43 14.44 7.39
CA ALA A 281 -21.19 14.04 6.70
C ALA A 281 -21.36 12.67 6.05
N GLU A 282 -21.26 12.62 4.72
CA GLU A 282 -21.39 11.39 3.95
C GLU A 282 -20.15 11.13 3.09
N LEU A 283 -19.86 9.86 2.81
CA LEU A 283 -18.86 9.43 1.82
C LEU A 283 -19.45 8.35 0.92
N THR A 284 -18.88 8.18 -0.26
CA THR A 284 -19.32 7.15 -1.21
C THR A 284 -18.22 6.13 -1.44
N ILE A 285 -18.48 4.86 -1.13
CA ILE A 285 -17.58 3.73 -1.39
C ILE A 285 -18.33 2.75 -2.29
N SER A 286 -17.73 2.35 -3.42
CA SER A 286 -18.33 1.39 -4.37
C SER A 286 -19.78 1.74 -4.76
N SER A 287 -20.06 3.03 -4.99
CA SER A 287 -21.39 3.60 -5.32
C SER A 287 -22.44 3.56 -4.19
N VAL A 288 -22.07 3.20 -2.96
CA VAL A 288 -22.95 3.23 -1.79
C VAL A 288 -22.54 4.38 -0.88
N LYS A 289 -23.55 5.13 -0.40
CA LYS A 289 -23.36 6.24 0.52
C LYS A 289 -23.32 5.75 1.97
N PHE A 290 -22.27 6.15 2.69
CA PHE A 290 -22.10 5.93 4.12
C PHE A 290 -22.17 7.27 4.84
N ARG A 291 -22.86 7.29 5.98
CA ARG A 291 -22.93 8.44 6.87
C ARG A 291 -22.01 8.23 8.06
N ILE A 292 -21.24 9.26 8.43
CA ILE A 292 -20.48 9.27 9.67
C ILE A 292 -21.45 9.50 10.83
N LEU A 293 -21.48 8.57 11.77
CA LEU A 293 -22.27 8.68 13.00
C LEU A 293 -21.45 9.22 14.16
N GLU A 294 -20.20 8.74 14.27
CA GLU A 294 -19.26 9.17 15.29
C GLU A 294 -17.83 9.07 14.76
N MET A 295 -17.03 10.09 15.02
CA MET A 295 -15.58 10.03 14.90
C MET A 295 -15.00 10.64 16.17
N ASN A 296 -14.21 9.86 16.90
CA ASN A 296 -13.55 10.34 18.08
C ASN A 296 -12.14 9.77 18.16
N TYR A 297 -11.17 10.67 18.02
CA TYR A 297 -9.77 10.34 18.05
C TYR A 297 -9.31 9.78 19.41
N SER A 298 -9.80 10.37 20.51
CA SER A 298 -9.40 10.00 21.88
C SER A 298 -9.92 8.62 22.28
N SER A 299 -11.16 8.29 21.95
CA SER A 299 -11.72 6.95 22.19
C SER A 299 -11.39 5.95 21.08
N ARG A 300 -10.73 6.39 20.00
CA ARG A 300 -10.39 5.59 18.80
C ARG A 300 -11.62 4.94 18.16
N VAL A 301 -12.72 5.68 18.10
CA VAL A 301 -13.98 5.21 17.51
C VAL A 301 -14.20 5.89 16.17
N ILE A 302 -14.43 5.10 15.13
CA ILE A 302 -14.90 5.55 13.83
C ILE A 302 -16.16 4.74 13.50
N ARG A 303 -17.33 5.36 13.56
CA ARG A 303 -18.61 4.68 13.34
C ARG A 303 -19.31 5.20 12.10
N LEU A 304 -19.63 4.28 11.19
CA LEU A 304 -20.35 4.57 9.96
C LEU A 304 -21.68 3.82 9.92
N SER A 305 -22.64 4.33 9.14
CA SER A 305 -23.85 3.60 8.76
C SER A 305 -24.14 3.75 7.28
N ARG A 306 -24.76 2.74 6.68
CA ARG A 306 -25.22 2.80 5.29
C ARG A 306 -26.43 3.72 5.19
N SER A 307 -26.32 4.78 4.40
CA SER A 307 -27.37 5.81 4.31
C SER A 307 -28.68 5.29 3.73
N ASP A 308 -28.60 4.33 2.80
CA ASP A 308 -29.76 3.67 2.18
C ASP A 308 -30.51 2.71 3.12
N TYR A 309 -29.93 2.44 4.29
CA TYR A 309 -30.48 1.58 5.34
C TYR A 309 -30.84 2.34 6.63
N ILE A 310 -30.60 3.65 6.68
CA ILE A 310 -31.09 4.50 7.76
C ILE A 310 -32.59 4.64 7.57
N SER A 311 -33.35 4.26 8.60
CA SER A 311 -34.80 4.35 8.64
C SER A 311 -35.59 3.47 7.66
N ASN A 312 -34.94 2.75 6.74
CA ASN A 312 -35.57 1.83 5.79
C ASN A 312 -34.77 0.52 5.65
N ILE A 313 -35.38 -0.61 6.01
CA ILE A 313 -34.78 -1.96 5.84
C ILE A 313 -35.03 -2.57 4.45
N CYS A 314 -35.83 -1.89 3.61
CA CYS A 314 -36.31 -2.33 2.30
C CYS A 314 -36.06 -1.26 1.22
N PRO A 315 -34.79 -1.00 0.84
CA PRO A 315 -34.50 -0.09 -0.26
C PRO A 315 -35.02 -0.65 -1.59
N LEU A 316 -35.45 0.24 -2.50
CA LEU A 316 -35.99 -0.15 -3.81
C LEU A 316 -34.98 -0.92 -4.68
N ASN A 317 -33.69 -0.58 -4.57
CA ASN A 317 -32.60 -1.21 -5.30
C ASN A 317 -31.43 -1.49 -4.36
N PRO A 318 -31.47 -2.62 -3.61
CA PRO A 318 -30.37 -2.99 -2.73
C PRO A 318 -29.13 -3.32 -3.55
N VAL A 319 -28.04 -2.57 -3.33
CA VAL A 319 -26.74 -2.76 -3.99
C VAL A 319 -25.72 -3.29 -2.98
N SER A 320 -25.00 -4.33 -3.39
CA SER A 320 -23.84 -4.83 -2.65
C SER A 320 -22.64 -3.94 -2.92
N ALA A 321 -22.02 -3.42 -1.87
CA ALA A 321 -20.77 -2.70 -1.94
C ALA A 321 -19.75 -3.47 -1.09
N PRO A 322 -18.70 -4.06 -1.71
CA PRO A 322 -17.58 -4.58 -0.93
C PRO A 322 -16.91 -3.39 -0.23
N PHE A 323 -16.74 -3.48 1.08
CA PHE A 323 -15.96 -2.52 1.84
C PHE A 323 -14.49 -2.90 1.70
N GLU A 324 -13.66 -2.00 1.20
CA GLU A 324 -12.23 -2.21 1.01
C GLU A 324 -11.50 -2.14 2.35
N GLU A 325 -11.38 -3.28 3.04
CA GLU A 325 -10.69 -3.39 4.34
C GLU A 325 -9.18 -3.05 4.26
N ASN A 326 -8.62 -2.98 3.06
CA ASN A 326 -7.21 -2.69 2.80
C ASN A 326 -6.79 -1.28 3.25
N VAL A 327 -7.73 -0.33 3.28
CA VAL A 327 -7.47 1.06 3.66
C VAL A 327 -7.70 1.25 5.15
N ILE A 328 -8.87 0.83 5.63
CA ILE A 328 -9.23 0.79 7.05
C ILE A 328 -10.01 -0.50 7.32
N PRO A 329 -9.50 -1.39 8.19
CA PRO A 329 -10.17 -2.63 8.52
C PRO A 329 -11.38 -2.39 9.43
N PHE A 330 -12.26 -3.37 9.51
CA PHE A 330 -13.35 -3.38 10.49
C PHE A 330 -12.80 -3.46 11.92
N ALA A 331 -13.51 -2.84 12.87
CA ALA A 331 -13.25 -3.07 14.28
C ALA A 331 -13.53 -4.54 14.66
N PRO A 332 -12.88 -5.10 15.70
CA PRO A 332 -13.08 -6.50 16.09
C PRO A 332 -14.54 -6.90 16.36
N ASP A 333 -15.36 -5.95 16.81
CA ASP A 333 -16.78 -6.15 17.12
C ASP A 333 -17.72 -5.80 15.95
N THR A 334 -17.20 -5.75 14.72
CA THR A 334 -18.02 -5.55 13.51
C THR A 334 -18.18 -6.87 12.76
N GLU A 335 -19.42 -7.24 12.45
CA GLU A 335 -19.76 -8.44 11.69
C GLU A 335 -20.62 -8.13 10.47
N MET A 336 -20.55 -9.01 9.46
CA MET A 336 -21.36 -8.91 8.25
C MET A 336 -22.70 -9.64 8.45
N LEU A 337 -23.79 -8.87 8.51
CA LEU A 337 -25.16 -9.35 8.36
C LEU A 337 -25.46 -9.49 6.85
N THR A 338 -26.23 -10.50 6.44
CA THR A 338 -26.73 -10.59 5.05
C THR A 338 -28.25 -10.56 5.02
N ILE A 339 -28.83 -9.68 4.20
CA ILE A 339 -30.28 -9.60 3.94
C ILE A 339 -30.56 -10.14 2.54
N TYR A 340 -31.52 -11.06 2.46
CA TYR A 340 -32.02 -11.69 1.24
C TYR A 340 -33.41 -11.13 0.92
N TYR A 341 -33.58 -10.56 -0.27
CA TYR A 341 -34.80 -9.89 -0.71
C TYR A 341 -35.59 -10.72 -1.72
N ASP A 342 -36.90 -10.53 -1.71
CA ASP A 342 -37.86 -11.08 -2.67
C ASP A 342 -37.80 -12.61 -2.83
N CYS A 343 -38.01 -13.32 -1.71
CA CYS A 343 -37.94 -14.77 -1.65
C CYS A 343 -39.29 -15.43 -1.97
N ARG A 344 -39.27 -16.49 -2.78
CA ARG A 344 -40.49 -17.12 -3.33
C ARG A 344 -41.20 -18.14 -2.42
N THR A 345 -40.60 -18.54 -1.31
CA THR A 345 -41.08 -19.68 -0.50
C THR A 345 -41.10 -19.34 0.99
N GLU A 346 -42.11 -19.84 1.70
CA GLU A 346 -42.18 -19.79 3.16
C GLU A 346 -41.24 -20.83 3.78
N LEU A 347 -40.54 -20.45 4.84
CA LEU A 347 -39.80 -21.39 5.66
C LEU A 347 -40.78 -22.26 6.45
N THR A 348 -40.71 -23.57 6.30
CA THR A 348 -41.64 -24.50 6.98
C THR A 348 -41.35 -24.69 8.48
N GLN A 349 -40.27 -24.12 9.03
CA GLN A 349 -39.91 -24.14 10.45
C GLN A 349 -38.87 -23.05 10.81
N SER A 350 -38.87 -22.54 12.05
CA SER A 350 -37.84 -21.61 12.54
C SER A 350 -36.54 -22.37 12.84
N VAL A 351 -35.49 -22.11 12.07
CA VAL A 351 -34.32 -23.02 12.03
C VAL A 351 -33.14 -22.56 12.90
N SER A 352 -33.08 -21.29 13.32
CA SER A 352 -31.96 -20.76 14.13
C SER A 352 -32.25 -19.35 14.68
N THR A 353 -31.63 -18.99 15.81
CA THR A 353 -31.62 -17.62 16.36
C THR A 353 -30.88 -16.61 15.47
N TYR A 354 -30.06 -17.08 14.52
CA TYR A 354 -29.30 -16.22 13.61
C TYR A 354 -30.08 -15.84 12.34
N VAL A 355 -31.27 -16.40 12.13
CA VAL A 355 -32.09 -16.18 10.93
C VAL A 355 -33.40 -15.55 11.35
N GLY A 356 -33.76 -14.44 10.72
CA GLY A 356 -35.06 -13.80 10.91
C GLY A 356 -35.74 -13.41 9.61
N GLU A 357 -37.03 -13.13 9.71
CA GLU A 357 -37.91 -12.77 8.58
C GLU A 357 -38.25 -11.27 8.65
N ILE A 358 -38.32 -10.64 7.48
CA ILE A 358 -38.80 -9.27 7.31
C ILE A 358 -39.78 -9.21 6.14
N SER A 359 -40.77 -8.32 6.25
CA SER A 359 -41.77 -8.08 5.22
C SER A 359 -41.55 -6.69 4.62
N CYS A 360 -41.15 -6.64 3.35
CA CYS A 360 -40.93 -5.38 2.63
C CYS A 360 -42.16 -4.93 1.83
N HIS A 361 -42.92 -5.89 1.30
CA HIS A 361 -44.15 -5.68 0.53
C HIS A 361 -45.19 -6.71 0.94
N ASP A 362 -46.47 -6.38 0.70
CA ASP A 362 -47.56 -7.33 0.87
C ASP A 362 -47.27 -8.57 -0.01
N ASP A 363 -47.31 -9.75 0.61
CA ASP A 363 -47.07 -11.08 0.02
C ASP A 363 -45.63 -11.45 -0.40
N VAL A 364 -44.62 -10.59 -0.20
CA VAL A 364 -43.22 -10.89 -0.55
C VAL A 364 -42.32 -10.90 0.69
N ARG A 365 -41.81 -12.09 1.03
CA ARG A 365 -40.97 -12.33 2.20
C ARG A 365 -39.50 -12.07 1.89
N SER A 366 -38.78 -11.61 2.89
CA SER A 366 -37.33 -11.41 2.87
C SER A 366 -36.75 -11.94 4.18
N TYR A 367 -35.48 -12.33 4.18
CA TYR A 367 -34.83 -12.97 5.33
C TYR A 367 -33.50 -12.30 5.63
N TYR A 368 -33.03 -12.37 6.86
CA TYR A 368 -31.68 -11.91 7.22
C TYR A 368 -30.91 -12.97 8.02
N VAL A 369 -29.59 -12.89 7.94
CA VAL A 369 -28.64 -13.76 8.66
C VAL A 369 -27.63 -12.90 9.40
N THR A 370 -27.61 -12.97 10.74
CA THR A 370 -26.87 -12.06 11.64
C THR A 370 -25.40 -12.42 11.88
N ARG A 371 -24.90 -13.46 11.20
CA ARG A 371 -23.51 -13.91 11.28
C ARG A 371 -22.90 -13.94 9.89
N ASN A 372 -21.59 -13.75 9.82
CA ASN A 372 -20.84 -13.95 8.58
C ASN A 372 -21.15 -15.34 8.00
N LEU A 373 -21.46 -15.42 6.70
CA LEU A 373 -21.85 -16.66 6.02
C LEU A 373 -20.80 -17.78 6.15
N SER A 374 -19.53 -17.44 6.37
CA SER A 374 -18.44 -18.40 6.61
C SER A 374 -18.42 -18.97 8.03
N SER A 375 -19.14 -18.37 8.98
CA SER A 375 -19.12 -18.74 10.40
C SER A 375 -19.49 -20.21 10.65
N PRO A 376 -18.77 -20.93 11.53
CA PRO A 376 -19.11 -22.31 11.90
C PRO A 376 -20.43 -22.42 12.68
N LEU A 377 -20.88 -21.32 13.31
CA LEU A 377 -22.16 -21.25 14.02
C LEU A 377 -23.36 -21.45 13.09
N LEU A 378 -23.18 -21.20 11.79
CA LEU A 378 -24.19 -21.40 10.76
C LEU A 378 -24.19 -22.81 10.15
N SER A 379 -23.37 -23.74 10.66
CA SER A 379 -23.27 -25.11 10.14
C SER A 379 -24.62 -25.83 10.12
N GLY A 380 -25.41 -25.72 11.19
CA GLY A 380 -26.74 -26.33 11.31
C GLY A 380 -27.79 -25.76 10.35
N VAL A 381 -27.56 -24.57 9.79
CA VAL A 381 -28.48 -23.87 8.85
C VAL A 381 -27.85 -23.63 7.47
N ARG A 382 -26.73 -24.28 7.17
CA ARG A 382 -26.00 -24.06 5.90
C ARG A 382 -26.85 -24.45 4.68
N GLY A 383 -27.63 -25.52 4.80
CA GLY A 383 -28.59 -25.94 3.76
C GLY A 383 -29.60 -24.84 3.45
N LEU A 384 -30.21 -24.27 4.50
CA LEU A 384 -31.17 -23.17 4.37
C LEU A 384 -30.56 -21.93 3.70
N ILE A 385 -29.36 -21.53 4.12
CA ILE A 385 -28.66 -20.38 3.54
C ILE A 385 -28.33 -20.62 2.07
N ASN A 386 -28.00 -21.86 1.68
CA ASN A 386 -27.80 -22.20 0.28
C ASN A 386 -29.10 -22.14 -0.53
N ASP A 387 -30.23 -22.54 0.06
CA ASP A 387 -31.54 -22.43 -0.57
C ASP A 387 -31.91 -20.96 -0.84
N PHE A 388 -31.61 -20.04 0.10
CA PHE A 388 -31.80 -18.59 -0.09
C PHE A 388 -31.12 -18.06 -1.35
N LYS A 389 -29.96 -18.59 -1.74
CA LYS A 389 -29.27 -18.19 -2.99
C LYS A 389 -30.07 -18.54 -4.24
N GLY A 390 -30.92 -19.57 -4.18
CA GLY A 390 -31.76 -20.01 -5.31
C GLY A 390 -33.19 -19.44 -5.30
N ILE A 391 -33.73 -19.12 -4.12
CA ILE A 391 -35.14 -18.71 -4.00
C ILE A 391 -35.37 -17.21 -3.85
N CYS A 392 -34.33 -16.46 -3.47
CA CYS A 392 -34.39 -15.00 -3.30
C CYS A 392 -33.79 -14.30 -4.52
N ARG A 393 -34.34 -13.15 -4.91
CA ARG A 393 -33.87 -12.43 -6.12
C ARG A 393 -32.54 -11.71 -5.91
N ARG A 394 -32.31 -11.20 -4.70
CA ARG A 394 -31.16 -10.34 -4.37
C ARG A 394 -30.68 -10.64 -2.96
N ASN A 395 -29.42 -10.37 -2.69
CA ASN A 395 -28.86 -10.34 -1.35
C ASN A 395 -27.87 -9.20 -1.21
N VAL A 396 -27.76 -8.65 0.00
CA VAL A 396 -26.80 -7.61 0.35
C VAL A 396 -26.19 -7.94 1.70
N SER A 397 -24.86 -7.92 1.76
CA SER A 397 -24.13 -7.99 3.01
C SER A 397 -23.84 -6.59 3.53
N ILE A 398 -24.13 -6.36 4.80
CA ILE A 398 -24.05 -5.06 5.46
C ILE A 398 -23.27 -5.25 6.77
N PRO A 399 -22.21 -4.47 7.01
CA PRO A 399 -21.53 -4.48 8.30
C PRO A 399 -22.43 -3.88 9.39
N ALA A 400 -22.41 -4.50 10.56
CA ALA A 400 -23.13 -4.06 11.74
C ALA A 400 -22.37 -4.41 13.03
N SER A 401 -22.61 -3.62 14.08
CA SER A 401 -22.09 -3.83 15.42
C SER A 401 -22.55 -5.18 16.02
N ARG A 402 -21.62 -5.95 16.56
CA ARG A 402 -21.87 -7.25 17.21
C ARG A 402 -22.83 -7.14 18.39
N PRO A 403 -22.68 -6.19 19.34
CA PRO A 403 -23.69 -5.91 20.36
C PRO A 403 -25.11 -5.68 19.82
N ALA A 404 -25.24 -4.96 18.70
CA ALA A 404 -26.54 -4.68 18.09
C ALA A 404 -27.16 -5.94 17.48
N LEU A 405 -26.33 -6.74 16.80
CA LEU A 405 -26.74 -8.02 16.25
C LEU A 405 -27.09 -9.06 17.34
N ASP A 406 -26.40 -9.07 18.48
CA ASP A 406 -26.74 -9.94 19.62
C ASP A 406 -28.10 -9.58 20.23
N LYS A 407 -28.43 -8.28 20.28
CA LYS A 407 -29.76 -7.81 20.69
C LYS A 407 -30.83 -8.25 19.70
N LEU A 408 -30.55 -8.19 18.41
CA LEU A 408 -31.43 -8.68 17.35
C LEU A 408 -31.65 -10.19 17.44
N GLU A 409 -30.60 -10.97 17.73
CA GLU A 409 -30.69 -12.43 17.92
C GLU A 409 -31.57 -12.82 19.12
N ARG A 410 -31.52 -12.05 20.21
CA ARG A 410 -32.39 -12.26 21.40
C ARG A 410 -33.84 -11.83 21.15
N THR A 411 -34.06 -10.87 20.27
CA THR A 411 -35.39 -10.31 19.99
C THR A 411 -35.50 -9.97 18.51
N PRO A 412 -35.82 -10.97 17.66
CA PRO A 412 -35.76 -10.85 16.21
C PRO A 412 -36.98 -10.10 15.65
N THR A 413 -36.94 -8.78 15.73
CA THR A 413 -38.01 -7.91 15.20
C THR A 413 -37.48 -7.00 14.09
N PRO A 414 -38.32 -6.60 13.13
CA PRO A 414 -37.95 -5.61 12.11
C PRO A 414 -37.42 -4.30 12.71
N ASP A 415 -37.99 -3.86 13.84
CA ASP A 415 -37.53 -2.67 14.57
C ASP A 415 -36.12 -2.83 15.16
N ASN A 416 -35.78 -4.01 15.68
CA ASN A 416 -34.44 -4.26 16.18
C ASN A 416 -33.43 -4.44 15.04
N LEU A 417 -33.83 -5.00 13.90
CA LEU A 417 -33.00 -5.01 12.69
C LEU A 417 -32.72 -3.58 12.23
N LYS A 418 -33.76 -2.77 12.12
CA LYS A 418 -33.67 -1.35 11.77
C LYS A 418 -32.70 -0.62 12.70
N LYS A 419 -32.85 -0.78 14.02
CA LYS A 419 -31.95 -0.19 15.01
C LYS A 419 -30.51 -0.67 14.84
N ALA A 420 -30.28 -1.95 14.56
CA ALA A 420 -28.93 -2.48 14.35
C ALA A 420 -28.25 -1.88 13.12
N LEU A 421 -29.00 -1.65 12.03
CA LEU A 421 -28.49 -0.98 10.83
C LEU A 421 -28.30 0.53 11.03
N GLU A 422 -29.18 1.18 11.80
CA GLU A 422 -29.08 2.60 12.17
C GLU A 422 -27.94 2.88 13.16
N GLU A 423 -27.66 1.95 14.07
CA GLU A 423 -26.50 2.02 14.97
C GLU A 423 -25.19 1.89 14.18
N GLY A 424 -25.21 1.17 13.05
CA GLY A 424 -24.09 1.10 12.14
C GLY A 424 -22.99 0.14 12.60
N PHE A 425 -21.76 0.44 12.23
CA PHE A 425 -20.59 -0.41 12.45
C PHE A 425 -19.34 0.43 12.70
N ASP A 426 -18.42 -0.16 13.46
CA ASP A 426 -17.16 0.48 13.83
C ASP A 426 -16.04 0.01 12.90
N LEU A 427 -15.19 0.96 12.53
CA LEU A 427 -13.94 0.73 11.84
C LEU A 427 -12.79 0.78 12.84
N ALA A 428 -11.75 0.00 12.56
CA ALA A 428 -10.51 0.07 13.30
C ALA A 428 -9.77 1.38 13.01
N PHE A 429 -8.90 1.77 13.92
CA PHE A 429 -8.04 2.93 13.73
C PHE A 429 -6.80 2.54 12.92
N ASN A 430 -6.34 3.40 12.03
CA ASN A 430 -5.10 3.15 11.27
C ASN A 430 -3.89 3.20 12.23
N GLU A 431 -3.13 2.10 12.30
CA GLU A 431 -2.00 1.96 13.22
C GLU A 431 -0.84 2.88 12.86
N ASP A 432 -0.50 2.99 11.57
CA ASP A 432 0.55 3.90 11.09
C ASP A 432 0.22 5.36 11.42
N CYS A 433 -1.05 5.72 11.28
CA CYS A 433 -1.54 7.03 11.66
C CYS A 433 -1.42 7.27 13.17
N SER A 434 -1.74 6.26 13.98
CA SER A 434 -1.58 6.32 15.44
C SER A 434 -0.12 6.57 15.83
N LEU A 435 0.83 5.86 15.21
CA LEU A 435 2.26 6.03 15.43
C LEU A 435 2.75 7.42 14.99
N CYS A 436 2.23 7.91 13.87
CA CYS A 436 2.57 9.22 13.34
C CYS A 436 2.20 10.34 14.31
N MET A 437 0.99 10.34 14.84
CA MET A 437 0.59 11.38 15.81
C MET A 437 1.29 11.27 17.15
N VAL A 438 1.58 10.06 17.63
CA VAL A 438 2.36 9.88 18.88
C VAL A 438 3.76 10.46 18.74
N SER A 439 4.34 10.42 17.53
CA SER A 439 5.62 11.05 17.21
C SER A 439 5.52 12.52 16.79
N GLY A 440 4.36 13.16 16.98
CA GLY A 440 4.15 14.59 16.69
C GLY A 440 3.91 14.94 15.22
N GLY A 441 3.70 13.93 14.37
CA GLY A 441 3.36 14.10 12.97
C GLY A 441 1.85 14.24 12.70
N ALA A 442 1.52 14.50 11.44
CA ALA A 442 0.16 14.55 10.92
C ALA A 442 -0.03 13.48 9.84
N CYS A 443 -1.12 12.73 9.94
CA CYS A 443 -1.43 11.70 8.95
C CYS A 443 -1.89 12.28 7.62
N GLY A 444 -1.57 11.57 6.56
CA GLY A 444 -2.21 11.79 5.29
C GLY A 444 -1.88 10.72 4.27
N TYR A 445 -2.05 11.08 3.01
CA TYR A 445 -1.99 10.16 1.89
C TYR A 445 -1.38 10.86 0.69
N THR A 446 -0.44 10.19 0.03
CA THR A 446 0.15 10.69 -1.21
C THR A 446 -0.43 9.96 -2.40
N GLN A 447 -1.04 10.70 -3.33
CA GLN A 447 -1.53 10.12 -4.59
C GLN A 447 -0.37 9.60 -5.46
N ILE A 448 0.82 10.19 -5.34
CA ILE A 448 2.02 9.81 -6.09
C ILE A 448 2.35 8.34 -5.84
N SER A 449 2.38 7.92 -4.59
CA SER A 449 2.74 6.54 -4.25
C SER A 449 1.60 5.69 -3.73
N SER A 450 0.37 6.21 -3.85
CA SER A 450 -0.89 5.59 -3.46
C SER A 450 -0.84 4.94 -2.08
N ARG A 451 -0.25 5.63 -1.10
CA ARG A 451 -0.06 5.11 0.25
C ARG A 451 -0.11 6.17 1.33
N PHE A 452 -0.27 5.68 2.55
CA PHE A 452 -0.18 6.46 3.78
C PHE A 452 1.18 7.18 3.90
N VAL A 453 1.13 8.39 4.46
CA VAL A 453 2.29 9.23 4.75
C VAL A 453 2.13 9.88 6.12
N CYS A 454 3.23 9.99 6.85
CA CYS A 454 3.33 10.81 8.06
C CYS A 454 4.05 12.12 7.76
N TYR A 455 3.34 13.26 7.85
CA TYR A 455 3.91 14.60 7.72
C TYR A 455 4.53 15.04 9.05
N CYS A 456 5.83 15.25 9.07
CA CYS A 456 6.63 15.64 10.23
C CYS A 456 7.21 17.05 10.05
N ASP A 457 7.84 17.59 11.08
CA ASP A 457 8.51 18.89 10.99
C ASP A 457 9.57 18.85 9.86
N GLY A 458 9.34 19.68 8.85
CA GLY A 458 10.19 19.81 7.66
C GLY A 458 10.11 18.68 6.62
N TRP A 459 9.47 17.53 6.89
CA TRP A 459 9.59 16.35 6.01
C TRP A 459 8.47 15.31 6.10
N VAL A 460 8.42 14.39 5.13
CA VAL A 460 7.51 13.24 5.11
C VAL A 460 8.21 11.92 5.49
N HIS A 461 7.48 11.06 6.20
CA HIS A 461 7.93 9.76 6.71
C HIS A 461 6.90 8.67 6.38
N THR A 462 7.30 7.40 6.55
CA THR A 462 6.37 6.27 6.34
C THR A 462 5.29 6.22 7.41
N ASN A 463 5.66 6.32 8.69
CA ASN A 463 4.71 6.18 9.80
C ASN A 463 5.14 6.81 11.14
N ILE A 464 6.42 7.16 11.32
CA ILE A 464 6.93 7.77 12.56
C ILE A 464 7.84 8.94 12.21
N CYS A 465 7.72 10.04 12.94
CA CYS A 465 8.68 11.14 12.89
C CYS A 465 9.93 10.80 13.72
N ASP A 466 11.11 11.06 13.16
CA ASP A 466 12.35 10.96 13.92
C ASP A 466 12.42 12.16 14.86
N HIS A 467 12.20 11.96 16.16
CA HIS A 467 12.60 12.96 17.13
C HIS A 467 14.13 12.96 17.18
N LEU A 468 14.74 14.08 16.77
CA LEU A 468 16.13 14.41 17.09
C LEU A 468 16.30 14.25 18.62
N PHE A 469 16.98 13.19 19.03
CA PHE A 469 17.51 13.05 20.39
C PHE A 469 18.89 13.67 20.48
#